data_AF-A0A7K0S3D1-F1
#
_entry.id   AF-A0A7K0S3D1-F1
#
_cell.length_a   1.000
_cell.length_b   1.000
_cell.length_c   1.000
_cell.angle_alpha   90.00
_cell.angle_beta   90.00
_cell.angle_gamma   90.00
#
_symmetry.space_group_name_H-M   'P 1'
#
loop_
_entity.id
_entity.type
_entity.pdbx_description
1 polymer ?
#
loop_
_entity_poly.entity_id
_entity_poly.type
_entity_poly.pdbx_seq_one_letter_code
_entity_poly.pdbx_strand_id
1 'polypeptide(L)'
;MRRTGKLLPRGAAHLADKTTNCHTVGLRVVLCDFARLVAGIYRGEKMLKNRFAVAAITVAALTLIPAAGAAASGCDPLDTRSCILPFPSNFNTVAQKGSDTGLRLNFSASQFPKNNKGKSGFAPELNRNDGFSPGSALLTYVPGIDMAASGAVPITDIAQYSKANAPIVVIDAKTGQRQAIWAELDTHADAISEAKGQLLMIHPAKNFIEGHTYIVALRNLKTSAGKTIAAGPAFASLRNGKPTGAVKARRAGYEKIFKTLTKAKIARASLYLAWDFTIASERNLSERALSMRNRSFAALGDSNLADGKVAGKAPVYTIDKTEDYTV
;
A
#
# COMPACT_ATOMS: atom_id res chain seq x y z
N MET A 1 -61.01 5.13 45.85
CA MET A 1 -62.07 4.33 45.18
C MET A 1 -61.40 3.09 44.56
N ARG A 2 -61.45 1.91 45.22
CA ARG A 2 -62.22 0.68 44.84
C ARG A 2 -62.03 0.29 43.37
N ARG A 3 -61.58 -0.90 42.91
CA ARG A 3 -61.67 -2.34 43.31
C ARG A 3 -60.65 -3.14 42.42
N THR A 4 -59.76 -4.02 42.92
CA THR A 4 -59.78 -5.51 43.04
C THR A 4 -59.95 -6.40 41.79
N GLY A 5 -59.07 -7.42 41.64
CA GLY A 5 -59.30 -8.74 40.99
C GLY A 5 -58.18 -9.17 40.00
N LYS A 6 -57.16 -10.00 40.32
CA LYS A 6 -57.03 -11.48 40.53
C LYS A 6 -57.23 -12.41 39.30
N LEU A 7 -56.15 -13.17 39.03
CA LEU A 7 -55.99 -14.57 38.52
C LEU A 7 -56.12 -14.94 37.02
N LEU A 8 -55.07 -15.62 36.54
CA LEU A 8 -54.93 -16.49 35.34
C LEU A 8 -55.91 -17.69 35.35
N PRO A 9 -56.15 -18.39 34.21
CA PRO A 9 -55.42 -19.67 33.99
C PRO A 9 -55.22 -20.17 32.53
N ARG A 10 -54.18 -21.03 32.39
CA ARG A 10 -54.05 -22.35 31.70
C ARG A 10 -54.62 -22.64 30.28
N GLY A 11 -53.80 -23.39 29.52
CA GLY A 11 -54.20 -24.50 28.62
C GLY A 11 -53.79 -24.28 27.15
N ALA A 12 -52.67 -24.81 26.63
CA ALA A 12 -52.34 -26.19 26.28
C ALA A 12 -53.07 -26.75 25.03
N ALA A 13 -52.34 -26.87 23.90
CA ALA A 13 -52.38 -27.95 22.88
C ALA A 13 -51.41 -27.57 21.74
N HIS A 14 -50.30 -28.30 21.48
CA HIS A 14 -50.18 -29.51 20.63
C HIS A 14 -50.44 -29.21 19.13
N LEU A 15 -49.68 -29.67 18.14
CA LEU A 15 -48.37 -30.33 17.98
C LEU A 15 -48.15 -30.42 16.45
N ALA A 16 -46.94 -30.21 15.93
CA ALA A 16 -46.45 -30.74 14.63
C ALA A 16 -45.02 -30.23 14.41
N ASP A 17 -44.01 -30.97 14.85
CA ASP A 17 -43.23 -31.89 14.00
C ASP A 17 -42.87 -31.31 12.63
N LYS A 18 -41.66 -30.74 12.54
CA LYS A 18 -40.87 -30.67 11.31
C LYS A 18 -39.46 -31.14 11.64
N THR A 19 -39.30 -32.45 11.70
CA THR A 19 -38.03 -33.13 11.49
C THR A 19 -37.58 -32.91 10.05
N THR A 20 -36.74 -31.89 9.82
CA THR A 20 -36.17 -31.62 8.49
C THR A 20 -35.03 -32.58 8.20
N ASN A 21 -35.24 -33.49 7.25
CA ASN A 21 -34.23 -34.35 6.64
C ASN A 21 -32.98 -33.55 6.19
N CYS A 22 -31.80 -33.94 6.67
CA CYS A 22 -30.52 -33.35 6.27
C CYS A 22 -29.66 -34.44 5.58
N HIS A 23 -29.80 -34.55 4.26
CA HIS A 23 -28.83 -35.24 3.43
C HIS A 23 -28.00 -34.22 2.64
N THR A 24 -26.71 -34.51 2.52
CA THR A 24 -25.67 -33.92 1.65
C THR A 24 -24.78 -32.77 2.20
N VAL A 25 -23.46 -33.03 2.15
CA VAL A 25 -22.26 -32.18 2.28
C VAL A 25 -21.76 -31.82 3.70
N GLY A 26 -20.57 -32.35 4.02
CA GLY A 26 -19.93 -32.49 5.35
C GLY A 26 -19.46 -31.24 6.10
N LEU A 27 -20.05 -30.06 5.88
CA LEU A 27 -19.72 -28.86 6.67
C LEU A 27 -20.77 -28.51 7.74
N ARG A 28 -21.94 -29.17 7.74
CA ARG A 28 -23.02 -28.92 8.72
C ARG A 28 -23.02 -29.82 9.96
N VAL A 29 -22.28 -30.93 9.96
CA VAL A 29 -22.24 -31.87 11.10
C VAL A 29 -21.63 -31.21 12.34
N VAL A 30 -20.62 -30.37 12.16
CA VAL A 30 -19.90 -29.71 13.27
C VAL A 30 -20.77 -28.66 13.99
N LEU A 31 -21.70 -28.01 13.29
CA LEU A 31 -22.60 -27.00 13.89
C LEU A 31 -23.76 -27.63 14.68
N CYS A 32 -24.22 -28.84 14.32
CA CYS A 32 -25.30 -29.51 15.04
C CYS A 32 -24.85 -30.09 16.39
N ASP A 33 -23.61 -30.60 16.49
CA ASP A 33 -23.09 -31.13 17.76
C ASP A 33 -22.82 -30.00 18.78
N PHE A 34 -22.40 -28.82 18.32
CA PHE A 34 -22.20 -27.67 19.20
C PHE A 34 -23.51 -27.15 19.81
N ALA A 35 -24.60 -27.14 19.04
CA ALA A 35 -25.92 -26.71 19.52
C ALA A 35 -26.53 -27.69 20.55
N ARG A 36 -26.27 -28.99 20.41
CA ARG A 36 -26.71 -30.01 21.38
C ARG A 36 -25.92 -29.96 22.70
N LEU A 37 -24.62 -29.64 22.63
CA LEU A 37 -23.78 -29.53 23.82
C LEU A 37 -24.14 -28.30 24.68
N VAL A 38 -24.45 -27.16 24.05
CA VAL A 38 -24.84 -25.93 24.76
C VAL A 38 -26.24 -26.04 25.39
N ALA A 39 -27.17 -26.77 24.75
CA ALA A 39 -28.51 -26.98 25.29
C ALA A 39 -28.55 -27.94 26.51
N GLY A 40 -27.54 -28.82 26.68
CA GLY A 40 -27.46 -29.76 27.80
C GLY A 40 -27.01 -29.14 29.13
N ILE A 41 -26.40 -27.95 29.12
CA ILE A 41 -25.80 -27.33 30.31
C ILE A 41 -26.83 -26.54 31.16
N TYR A 42 -28.05 -26.29 30.66
CA TYR A 42 -29.04 -25.43 31.33
C TYR A 42 -30.26 -26.13 31.95
N ARG A 43 -30.28 -27.46 32.06
CA ARG A 43 -31.29 -28.17 32.88
C ARG A 43 -30.62 -28.77 34.11
N GLY A 44 -30.75 -28.05 35.23
CA GLY A 44 -30.33 -28.55 36.53
C GLY A 44 -31.24 -29.67 37.01
N GLU A 45 -30.67 -30.86 37.21
CA GLU A 45 -31.20 -31.87 38.13
C GLU A 45 -30.04 -32.50 38.91
N LYS A 46 -30.27 -32.63 40.22
CA LYS A 46 -29.40 -33.28 41.20
C LYS A 46 -29.24 -34.77 40.85
N MET A 47 -28.03 -35.33 41.00
CA MET A 47 -27.80 -36.62 41.67
C MET A 47 -26.32 -37.07 41.62
N LEU A 48 -25.80 -37.35 42.81
CA LEU A 48 -24.99 -38.52 43.20
C LEU A 48 -23.55 -38.74 42.65
N LYS A 49 -22.60 -38.62 43.59
CA LYS A 49 -21.36 -39.41 43.80
C LYS A 49 -20.88 -40.31 42.64
N ASN A 50 -19.79 -39.94 41.96
CA ASN A 50 -18.62 -40.82 41.82
C ASN A 50 -17.46 -40.19 41.02
N ARG A 51 -16.25 -40.37 41.56
CA ARG A 51 -14.92 -40.51 40.93
C ARG A 51 -14.50 -39.39 39.94
N PHE A 52 -13.60 -38.53 40.45
CA PHE A 52 -12.80 -37.59 39.68
C PHE A 52 -11.99 -38.30 38.57
N ALA A 53 -12.43 -38.16 37.33
CA ALA A 53 -11.57 -38.25 36.16
C ALA A 53 -11.47 -36.84 35.58
N VAL A 54 -10.38 -36.13 35.89
CA VAL A 54 -10.08 -34.82 35.28
C VAL A 54 -9.58 -35.09 33.86
N ALA A 55 -10.49 -35.07 32.89
CA ALA A 55 -10.11 -35.02 31.49
C ALA A 55 -9.61 -33.60 31.17
N ALA A 56 -8.31 -33.46 30.94
CA ALA A 56 -7.72 -32.20 30.49
C ALA A 56 -8.23 -31.89 29.06
N ILE A 57 -9.19 -30.96 28.96
CA ILE A 57 -9.64 -30.42 27.68
C ILE A 57 -8.60 -29.40 27.23
N THR A 58 -7.68 -29.81 26.36
CA THR A 58 -6.84 -28.88 25.60
C THR A 58 -7.71 -28.18 24.57
N VAL A 59 -8.11 -26.93 24.87
CA VAL A 59 -8.72 -26.03 23.90
C VAL A 59 -7.62 -25.58 22.94
N ALA A 60 -7.52 -26.24 21.78
CA ALA A 60 -6.72 -25.74 20.68
C ALA A 60 -7.36 -24.43 20.18
N ALA A 61 -6.81 -23.30 20.59
CA ALA A 61 -7.20 -22.00 20.05
C ALA A 61 -6.83 -21.95 18.56
N LEU A 62 -7.81 -22.23 17.71
CA LEU A 62 -7.67 -22.10 16.27
C LEU A 62 -7.60 -20.60 15.95
N THR A 63 -6.40 -20.04 15.89
CA THR A 63 -6.19 -18.68 15.42
C THR A 63 -6.63 -18.60 13.96
N LEU A 64 -7.78 -17.98 13.70
CA LEU A 64 -8.19 -17.58 12.36
C LEU A 64 -7.12 -16.62 11.82
N ILE A 65 -6.22 -17.15 10.99
CA ILE A 65 -5.36 -16.32 10.15
C ILE A 65 -6.31 -15.64 9.17
N PRO A 66 -6.46 -14.30 9.18
CA PRO A 66 -7.28 -13.64 8.18
C PRO A 66 -6.72 -14.00 6.81
N ALA A 67 -7.59 -14.51 5.94
CA ALA A 67 -7.25 -14.78 4.55
C ALA A 67 -6.69 -13.47 3.95
N ALA A 68 -5.51 -13.56 3.36
CA ALA A 68 -4.92 -12.46 2.63
C ALA A 68 -5.93 -11.95 1.61
N GLY A 69 -6.27 -10.67 1.68
CA GLY A 69 -7.17 -10.06 0.70
C GLY A 69 -6.62 -10.31 -0.70
N ALA A 70 -7.41 -10.98 -1.55
CA ALA A 70 -7.07 -11.07 -2.95
C ALA A 70 -7.01 -9.64 -3.49
N ALA A 71 -5.90 -9.27 -4.13
CA ALA A 71 -5.82 -7.99 -4.82
C ALA A 71 -6.99 -7.88 -5.79
N ALA A 72 -7.69 -6.74 -5.79
CA ALA A 72 -8.67 -6.45 -6.82
C ALA A 72 -7.98 -6.53 -8.20
N SER A 73 -8.72 -6.96 -9.22
CA SER A 73 -8.19 -7.08 -10.58
C SER A 73 -7.51 -5.78 -11.02
N GLY A 74 -6.25 -5.87 -11.44
CA GLY A 74 -5.44 -4.72 -11.89
C GLY A 74 -4.66 -3.98 -10.80
N CYS A 75 -4.76 -4.37 -9.53
CA CYS A 75 -3.99 -3.75 -8.43
C CYS A 75 -2.72 -4.54 -8.12
N ASP A 76 -1.67 -3.88 -7.59
CA ASP A 76 -0.43 -4.57 -7.24
C ASP A 76 -0.67 -5.52 -6.04
N PRO A 77 -0.46 -6.84 -6.18
CA PRO A 77 -0.67 -7.79 -5.10
C PRO A 77 0.36 -7.72 -3.97
N LEU A 78 1.38 -6.88 -4.07
CA LEU A 78 2.42 -6.73 -3.05
C LEU A 78 1.99 -5.87 -1.87
N ASP A 79 1.12 -4.89 -2.11
CA ASP A 79 0.48 -4.07 -1.08
C ASP A 79 -0.99 -3.88 -1.45
N THR A 80 -1.84 -4.69 -0.87
CA THR A 80 -3.28 -4.69 -1.17
C THR A 80 -4.05 -3.63 -0.40
N ARG A 81 -3.37 -2.70 0.28
CA ARG A 81 -4.03 -1.67 1.07
C ARG A 81 -4.75 -0.65 0.21
N SER A 82 -4.14 -0.29 -0.92
CA SER A 82 -4.72 0.54 -1.96
C SER A 82 -4.07 0.20 -3.29
N CYS A 83 -4.81 0.31 -4.39
CA CYS A 83 -4.35 -0.14 -5.70
C CYS A 83 -3.14 0.60 -6.27
N ILE A 84 -2.84 1.79 -5.75
CA ILE A 84 -1.66 2.55 -6.12
C ILE A 84 -0.40 2.13 -5.33
N LEU A 85 -0.56 1.38 -4.23
CA LEU A 85 0.54 0.99 -3.37
C LEU A 85 1.21 -0.33 -3.82
N PRO A 86 2.51 -0.53 -3.55
CA PRO A 86 3.43 0.49 -3.07
C PRO A 86 3.66 1.58 -4.14
N PHE A 87 3.84 2.82 -3.70
CA PHE A 87 4.05 3.97 -4.58
C PHE A 87 5.40 4.62 -4.30
N PRO A 88 6.11 5.16 -5.30
CA PRO A 88 6.02 4.83 -6.72
C PRO A 88 6.42 3.36 -6.97
N SER A 89 5.97 2.76 -8.07
CA SER A 89 6.29 1.38 -8.44
C SER A 89 6.23 1.18 -9.95
N ASN A 90 7.23 0.50 -10.51
CA ASN A 90 7.26 0.12 -11.93
C ASN A 90 6.12 -0.84 -12.33
N PHE A 91 5.35 -1.38 -11.37
CA PHE A 91 4.07 -2.03 -11.67
C PHE A 91 3.11 -1.10 -12.45
N ASN A 92 3.18 0.20 -12.19
CA ASN A 92 2.38 1.23 -12.84
C ASN A 92 3.05 1.83 -14.07
N THR A 93 3.87 1.03 -14.78
CA THR A 93 4.57 1.46 -16.00
C THR A 93 4.38 0.46 -17.12
N VAL A 94 4.53 0.93 -18.36
CA VAL A 94 4.62 0.08 -19.55
C VAL A 94 5.79 0.54 -20.40
N ALA A 95 6.31 -0.37 -21.24
CA ALA A 95 7.37 -0.03 -22.17
C ALA A 95 6.90 1.04 -23.17
N GLN A 96 7.76 2.03 -23.44
CA GLN A 96 7.55 3.04 -24.48
C GLN A 96 8.85 3.23 -25.25
N LYS A 97 8.84 2.85 -26.54
CA LYS A 97 9.98 3.11 -27.42
C LYS A 97 10.09 4.62 -27.67
N GLY A 98 11.30 5.15 -27.55
CA GLY A 98 11.59 6.57 -27.81
C GLY A 98 11.48 7.49 -26.59
N SER A 99 10.98 7.00 -25.44
CA SER A 99 11.22 7.69 -24.17
C SER A 99 12.65 7.42 -23.69
N ASP A 100 13.20 8.33 -22.89
CA ASP A 100 14.60 8.24 -22.46
C ASP A 100 14.82 7.15 -21.39
N THR A 101 13.78 6.83 -20.63
CA THR A 101 13.77 5.72 -19.67
C THR A 101 13.36 4.38 -20.30
N GLY A 102 12.84 4.40 -21.54
CA GLY A 102 12.19 3.26 -22.19
C GLY A 102 10.84 2.87 -21.59
N LEU A 103 10.30 3.68 -20.67
CA LEU A 103 9.02 3.47 -19.98
C LEU A 103 8.08 4.66 -20.17
N ARG A 104 6.81 4.44 -19.85
CA ARG A 104 5.85 5.49 -19.49
C ARG A 104 5.00 5.07 -18.30
N LEU A 105 4.51 6.05 -17.56
CA LEU A 105 3.51 5.79 -16.53
C LEU A 105 2.22 5.24 -17.17
N ASN A 106 1.56 4.34 -16.45
CA ASN A 106 0.37 3.63 -16.88
C ASN A 106 -0.64 3.48 -15.74
N PHE A 107 -1.11 4.62 -15.26
CA PHE A 107 -2.15 4.70 -14.26
C PHE A 107 -3.55 4.63 -14.87
N SER A 108 -4.52 4.24 -14.04
CA SER A 108 -5.95 4.32 -14.34
C SER A 108 -6.71 5.03 -13.21
N ALA A 109 -7.91 5.53 -13.54
CA ALA A 109 -8.77 6.22 -12.57
C ALA A 109 -9.16 5.36 -11.35
N SER A 110 -9.15 4.02 -11.49
CA SER A 110 -9.50 3.09 -10.41
C SER A 110 -8.42 2.96 -9.34
N GLN A 111 -7.20 3.45 -9.60
CA GLN A 111 -6.10 3.38 -8.65
C GLN A 111 -6.04 4.59 -7.72
N PHE A 112 -6.67 5.69 -8.10
CA PHE A 112 -6.61 6.95 -7.37
C PHE A 112 -7.82 7.09 -6.45
N PRO A 113 -7.65 7.70 -5.26
CA PRO A 113 -8.75 8.02 -4.35
C PRO A 113 -9.83 8.84 -5.05
N LYS A 114 -11.07 8.60 -4.64
CA LYS A 114 -12.23 9.39 -5.06
C LYS A 114 -12.58 10.42 -4.01
N ASN A 115 -12.98 11.61 -4.44
CA ASN A 115 -13.54 12.61 -3.52
C ASN A 115 -14.96 12.20 -3.07
N ASN A 116 -15.56 12.98 -2.17
CA ASN A 116 -16.93 12.76 -1.67
C ASN A 116 -18.03 12.80 -2.75
N LYS A 117 -17.72 13.26 -3.97
CA LYS A 117 -18.60 13.22 -5.15
C LYS A 117 -18.30 12.02 -6.08
N GLY A 118 -17.46 11.08 -5.65
CA GLY A 118 -17.07 9.91 -6.44
C GLY A 118 -16.09 10.19 -7.59
N LYS A 119 -15.61 11.42 -7.74
CA LYS A 119 -14.66 11.79 -8.81
C LYS A 119 -13.24 11.38 -8.39
N SER A 120 -12.61 10.56 -9.23
CA SER A 120 -11.21 10.17 -9.05
C SER A 120 -10.28 11.38 -9.17
N GLY A 121 -9.26 11.45 -8.31
CA GLY A 121 -8.17 12.44 -8.40
C GLY A 121 -7.19 12.18 -9.56
N PHE A 122 -7.39 11.12 -10.35
CA PHE A 122 -6.55 10.78 -11.48
C PHE A 122 -6.61 11.84 -12.59
N ALA A 123 -5.43 12.27 -13.05
CA ALA A 123 -5.26 13.08 -14.25
C ALA A 123 -4.57 12.24 -15.36
N PRO A 124 -5.19 12.04 -16.53
CA PRO A 124 -4.59 11.27 -17.63
C PRO A 124 -3.22 11.79 -18.09
N GLU A 125 -2.97 13.09 -17.90
CA GLU A 125 -1.70 13.77 -18.18
C GLU A 125 -0.50 13.17 -17.42
N LEU A 126 -0.73 12.52 -16.28
CA LEU A 126 0.32 11.79 -15.55
C LEU A 126 0.95 10.69 -16.42
N ASN A 127 0.17 10.06 -17.30
CA ASN A 127 0.66 9.00 -18.19
C ASN A 127 1.51 9.50 -19.36
N ARG A 128 1.73 10.82 -19.49
CA ARG A 128 2.72 11.39 -20.40
C ARG A 128 4.14 11.37 -19.85
N ASN A 129 4.31 11.10 -18.55
CA ASN A 129 5.62 11.05 -17.95
C ASN A 129 6.29 9.70 -18.23
N ASP A 130 7.61 9.73 -18.45
CA ASP A 130 8.43 8.54 -18.68
C ASP A 130 8.99 7.94 -17.37
N GLY A 131 8.61 8.49 -16.23
CA GLY A 131 8.93 7.98 -14.90
C GLY A 131 8.27 8.81 -13.79
N PHE A 132 8.65 8.54 -12.55
CA PHE A 132 8.14 9.21 -11.36
C PHE A 132 8.95 10.48 -11.03
N SER A 133 8.40 11.34 -10.17
CA SER A 133 9.07 12.59 -9.77
C SER A 133 10.36 12.31 -8.98
N PRO A 134 11.46 13.05 -9.23
CA PRO A 134 12.69 12.98 -8.43
C PRO A 134 12.50 13.24 -6.93
N GLY A 135 11.41 13.92 -6.54
CA GLY A 135 11.11 14.27 -5.15
C GLY A 135 9.95 13.48 -4.53
N SER A 136 9.43 12.44 -5.19
CA SER A 136 8.30 11.67 -4.66
C SER A 136 8.67 10.98 -3.33
N ALA A 137 7.81 11.14 -2.32
CA ALA A 137 7.80 10.25 -1.17
C ALA A 137 7.40 8.83 -1.61
N LEU A 138 7.99 7.82 -0.96
CA LEU A 138 7.68 6.42 -1.19
C LEU A 138 6.71 5.96 -0.10
N LEU A 139 5.62 5.32 -0.50
CA LEU A 139 4.48 5.00 0.34
C LEU A 139 4.19 3.51 0.27
N THR A 140 3.95 2.89 1.41
CA THR A 140 3.43 1.52 1.52
C THR A 140 2.77 1.34 2.89
N TYR A 141 1.93 0.32 3.04
CA TYR A 141 1.34 -0.05 4.31
C TYR A 141 2.07 -1.24 4.93
N VAL A 142 2.57 -1.05 6.17
CA VAL A 142 3.17 -2.12 6.97
C VAL A 142 2.33 -2.33 8.23
N PRO A 143 1.55 -3.43 8.32
CA PRO A 143 0.68 -3.66 9.46
C PRO A 143 1.47 -3.78 10.77
N GLY A 144 1.16 -2.92 11.74
CA GLY A 144 1.71 -2.99 13.09
C GLY A 144 3.21 -2.68 13.20
N ILE A 145 3.79 -1.97 12.23
CA ILE A 145 5.17 -1.49 12.32
C ILE A 145 5.34 -0.56 13.51
N ASP A 146 6.43 -0.77 14.25
CA ASP A 146 6.93 0.15 15.24
C ASP A 146 8.25 0.74 14.73
N MET A 147 8.29 2.07 14.55
CA MET A 147 9.41 2.76 13.93
C MET A 147 10.67 2.68 14.78
N ALA A 148 10.52 2.82 16.11
CA ALA A 148 11.64 2.79 17.04
C ALA A 148 12.21 1.38 17.19
N ALA A 149 11.36 0.37 17.44
CA ALA A 149 11.77 -1.02 17.57
C ALA A 149 12.36 -1.58 16.26
N SER A 150 11.91 -1.08 15.11
CA SER A 150 12.51 -1.44 13.81
C SER A 150 13.87 -0.79 13.61
N GLY A 151 14.17 0.34 14.27
CA GLY A 151 15.34 1.18 13.98
C GLY A 151 15.19 1.94 12.66
N ALA A 152 13.97 2.40 12.35
CA ALA A 152 13.70 3.22 11.17
C ALA A 152 14.49 4.54 11.25
N VAL A 153 14.89 5.07 10.09
CA VAL A 153 15.71 6.29 10.02
C VAL A 153 14.85 7.52 10.29
N PRO A 154 15.05 8.24 11.40
CA PRO A 154 14.23 9.40 11.72
C PRO A 154 14.72 10.66 10.96
N ILE A 155 13.85 11.65 10.80
CA ILE A 155 14.23 12.95 10.23
C ILE A 155 15.31 13.66 11.06
N THR A 156 15.34 13.42 12.37
CA THR A 156 16.29 14.03 13.31
C THR A 156 17.70 13.45 13.25
N ASP A 157 17.89 12.30 12.58
CA ASP A 157 19.19 11.67 12.39
C ASP A 157 19.21 10.88 11.07
N ILE A 158 19.21 11.62 9.96
CA ILE A 158 19.18 11.06 8.61
C ILE A 158 20.39 10.15 8.36
N ALA A 159 21.56 10.45 8.95
CA ALA A 159 22.81 9.73 8.73
C ALA A 159 22.71 8.21 8.99
N GLN A 160 21.73 7.78 9.79
CA GLN A 160 21.45 6.37 10.04
C GLN A 160 21.08 5.57 8.77
N TYR A 161 20.67 6.22 7.67
CA TYR A 161 20.40 5.54 6.38
C TYR A 161 21.60 4.69 5.91
N SER A 162 22.81 5.12 6.23
CA SER A 162 24.07 4.50 5.83
C SER A 162 24.39 3.23 6.62
N LYS A 163 23.75 3.01 7.79
CA LYS A 163 24.03 1.86 8.67
C LYS A 163 23.84 0.54 7.93
N ALA A 164 24.82 -0.36 8.08
CA ALA A 164 24.83 -1.66 7.39
C ALA A 164 23.56 -2.48 7.66
N ASN A 165 22.95 -2.35 8.84
CA ASN A 165 21.74 -3.03 9.29
C ASN A 165 20.46 -2.19 9.18
N ALA A 166 20.47 -1.00 8.56
CA ALA A 166 19.28 -0.16 8.42
C ALA A 166 18.09 -0.97 7.86
N PRO A 167 16.89 -0.92 8.48
CA PRO A 167 15.75 -1.77 8.13
C PRO A 167 15.01 -1.31 6.87
N ILE A 168 15.08 -0.01 6.58
CA ILE A 168 14.47 0.65 5.43
C ILE A 168 15.62 1.19 4.60
N VAL A 169 15.77 0.67 3.38
CA VAL A 169 16.87 1.04 2.49
C VAL A 169 16.31 1.35 1.12
N VAL A 170 16.80 2.42 0.51
CA VAL A 170 16.58 2.70 -0.91
C VAL A 170 17.95 2.69 -1.58
N ILE A 171 18.09 1.94 -2.67
CA ILE A 171 19.33 1.86 -3.43
C ILE A 171 19.11 2.26 -4.88
N ASP A 172 20.09 2.92 -5.47
CA ASP A 172 20.18 3.10 -6.92
C ASP A 172 20.55 1.75 -7.55
N ALA A 173 19.72 1.25 -8.47
CA ALA A 173 19.90 -0.07 -9.06
C ALA A 173 21.13 -0.15 -10.00
N LYS A 174 21.56 0.98 -10.55
CA LYS A 174 22.73 1.11 -11.44
C LYS A 174 24.02 1.11 -10.63
N THR A 175 24.08 1.90 -9.56
CA THR A 175 25.32 2.09 -8.78
C THR A 175 25.43 1.19 -7.56
N GLY A 176 24.30 0.67 -7.06
CA GLY A 176 24.21 -0.06 -5.79
C GLY A 176 24.36 0.84 -4.56
N GLN A 177 24.50 2.16 -4.74
CA GLN A 177 24.66 3.11 -3.65
C GLN A 177 23.34 3.34 -2.93
N ARG A 178 23.42 3.57 -1.62
CA ARG A 178 22.26 3.91 -0.81
C ARG A 178 21.86 5.37 -1.06
N GLN A 179 20.56 5.58 -1.25
CA GLN A 179 19.97 6.90 -1.23
C GLN A 179 19.78 7.35 0.23
N ALA A 180 20.15 8.60 0.52
CA ALA A 180 19.84 9.22 1.79
C ALA A 180 18.32 9.39 1.93
N ILE A 181 17.76 8.85 3.02
CA ILE A 181 16.32 8.85 3.30
C ILE A 181 16.06 9.11 4.77
N TRP A 182 14.83 9.50 5.08
CA TRP A 182 14.23 9.35 6.40
C TRP A 182 12.82 8.75 6.24
N ALA A 183 12.25 8.20 7.30
CA ALA A 183 10.96 7.56 7.26
C ALA A 183 10.08 7.92 8.46
N GLU A 184 8.78 8.03 8.23
CA GLU A 184 7.76 8.31 9.24
C GLU A 184 6.48 7.51 8.97
N LEU A 185 5.56 7.57 9.93
CA LEU A 185 4.20 7.10 9.76
C LEU A 185 3.28 8.29 9.54
N ASP A 186 2.36 8.15 8.58
CA ASP A 186 1.32 9.16 8.35
C ASP A 186 0.53 9.43 9.64
N THR A 187 0.52 10.68 10.08
CA THR A 187 -0.15 11.13 11.30
C THR A 187 -1.66 11.37 11.12
N HIS A 188 -2.17 11.30 9.89
CA HIS A 188 -3.58 11.57 9.55
C HIS A 188 -4.36 10.31 9.16
N ALA A 189 -3.97 9.14 9.69
CA ALA A 189 -4.60 7.85 9.38
C ALA A 189 -6.12 7.79 9.64
N ASP A 190 -6.62 8.67 10.51
CA ASP A 190 -8.02 8.74 10.93
C ASP A 190 -8.88 9.55 9.96
N ALA A 191 -8.24 10.42 9.16
CA ALA A 191 -8.91 11.33 8.23
C ALA A 191 -9.29 10.68 6.88
N ILE A 192 -8.82 9.46 6.60
CA ILE A 192 -8.99 8.78 5.31
C ILE A 192 -9.80 7.49 5.48
N SER A 193 -11.07 7.53 5.05
CA SER A 193 -12.06 6.45 5.23
C SER A 193 -11.73 5.15 4.50
N GLU A 194 -10.93 5.18 3.43
CA GLU A 194 -10.68 3.99 2.60
C GLU A 194 -9.52 3.12 3.10
N ALA A 195 -8.68 3.64 4.00
CA ALA A 195 -7.48 2.94 4.47
C ALA A 195 -7.13 3.19 5.95
N LYS A 196 -8.07 3.03 6.90
CA LYS A 196 -7.84 3.01 8.38
C LYS A 196 -6.46 2.51 8.87
N GLY A 197 -5.45 3.36 8.97
CA GLY A 197 -4.09 2.96 9.37
C GLY A 197 -3.01 3.83 8.73
N GLN A 198 -1.89 3.96 9.43
CA GLN A 198 -0.80 4.85 9.03
C GLN A 198 0.01 4.24 7.89
N LEU A 199 0.21 4.98 6.80
CA LEU A 199 1.16 4.59 5.77
C LEU A 199 2.59 4.82 6.28
N LEU A 200 3.49 3.90 5.93
CA LEU A 200 4.91 4.16 6.00
C LEU A 200 5.29 5.10 4.85
N MET A 201 5.79 6.27 5.21
CA MET A 201 6.29 7.29 4.29
C MET A 201 7.82 7.30 4.35
N ILE A 202 8.47 7.18 3.20
CA ILE A 202 9.93 7.21 3.06
C ILE A 202 10.28 8.39 2.17
N HIS A 203 11.01 9.34 2.71
CA HIS A 203 11.32 10.60 2.05
C HIS A 203 12.77 10.59 1.57
N PRO A 204 13.03 10.94 0.29
CA PRO A 204 14.38 11.22 -0.14
C PRO A 204 14.92 12.47 0.57
N ALA A 205 16.08 12.37 1.22
CA ALA A 205 16.77 13.52 1.80
C ALA A 205 17.48 14.39 0.73
N LYS A 206 17.61 13.85 -0.48
CA LYS A 206 18.04 14.52 -1.71
C LYS A 206 17.23 13.94 -2.85
N ASN A 207 16.81 14.75 -3.82
CA ASN A 207 16.13 14.27 -5.01
C ASN A 207 16.88 13.09 -5.66
N PHE A 208 16.12 12.11 -6.11
CA PHE A 208 16.63 11.00 -6.90
C PHE A 208 17.20 11.50 -8.23
N ILE A 209 18.11 10.73 -8.82
CA ILE A 209 18.72 11.08 -10.10
C ILE A 209 17.74 10.76 -11.23
N GLU A 210 17.58 11.71 -12.15
CA GLU A 210 16.71 11.59 -13.32
C GLU A 210 17.12 10.39 -14.20
N GLY A 211 16.12 9.68 -14.73
CA GLY A 211 16.32 8.48 -15.54
C GLY A 211 16.88 7.25 -14.83
N HIS A 212 17.20 7.33 -13.53
CA HIS A 212 17.67 6.18 -12.76
C HIS A 212 16.51 5.33 -12.23
N THR A 213 16.74 4.03 -12.10
CA THR A 213 15.85 3.10 -11.38
C THR A 213 16.38 2.88 -9.97
N TYR A 214 15.50 3.00 -8.98
CA TYR A 214 15.79 2.75 -7.57
C TYR A 214 15.01 1.53 -7.07
N ILE A 215 15.53 0.88 -6.03
CA ILE A 215 14.92 -0.25 -5.36
C ILE A 215 14.71 0.10 -3.89
N VAL A 216 13.48 -0.02 -3.42
CA VAL A 216 13.16 0.00 -1.99
C VAL A 216 13.29 -1.40 -1.43
N ALA A 217 13.93 -1.52 -0.26
CA ALA A 217 14.08 -2.76 0.47
C ALA A 217 13.75 -2.55 1.94
N LEU A 218 12.67 -3.19 2.38
CA LEU A 218 12.25 -3.25 3.77
C LEU A 218 12.64 -4.60 4.34
N ARG A 219 13.35 -4.63 5.47
CA ARG A 219 13.84 -5.86 6.09
C ARG A 219 13.78 -5.80 7.60
N ASN A 220 13.59 -6.96 8.22
CA ASN A 220 13.63 -7.13 9.68
C ASN A 220 12.74 -6.15 10.48
N LEU A 221 11.65 -5.66 9.88
CA LEU A 221 10.71 -4.74 10.53
C LEU A 221 10.11 -5.39 11.77
N LYS A 222 9.84 -4.58 12.80
CA LYS A 222 9.39 -5.03 14.11
C LYS A 222 8.04 -4.42 14.48
N THR A 223 7.28 -5.16 15.26
CA THR A 223 6.13 -4.62 16.01
C THR A 223 6.61 -3.99 17.31
N SER A 224 5.70 -3.30 18.00
CA SER A 224 5.98 -2.72 19.34
C SER A 224 6.34 -3.78 20.40
N ALA A 225 5.91 -5.03 20.19
CA ALA A 225 6.31 -6.18 21.01
C ALA A 225 7.69 -6.76 20.63
N GLY A 226 8.44 -6.14 19.70
CA GLY A 226 9.75 -6.60 19.23
C GLY A 226 9.71 -7.80 18.26
N LYS A 227 8.52 -8.28 17.89
CA LYS A 227 8.36 -9.41 16.96
C LYS A 227 8.66 -8.99 15.52
N THR A 228 9.41 -9.81 14.79
CA THR A 228 9.62 -9.57 13.35
C THR A 228 8.31 -9.71 12.57
N ILE A 229 8.03 -8.73 11.73
CA ILE A 229 6.88 -8.72 10.83
C ILE A 229 7.19 -9.62 9.62
N ALA A 230 6.32 -10.59 9.38
CA ALA A 230 6.45 -11.50 8.24
C ALA A 230 6.06 -10.81 6.92
N ALA A 231 6.75 -11.14 5.85
CA ALA A 231 6.41 -10.70 4.50
C ALA A 231 4.98 -11.14 4.11
N GLY A 232 4.28 -10.28 3.35
CA GLY A 232 3.01 -10.64 2.75
C GLY A 232 3.15 -11.83 1.78
N PRO A 233 2.11 -12.67 1.60
CA PRO A 233 2.23 -13.94 0.89
C PRO A 233 2.64 -13.79 -0.59
N ALA A 234 2.16 -12.75 -1.27
CA ALA A 234 2.55 -12.49 -2.66
C ALA A 234 4.06 -12.21 -2.79
N PHE A 235 4.58 -11.27 -2.00
CA PHE A 235 6.01 -10.98 -1.97
C PHE A 235 6.83 -12.17 -1.46
N ALA A 236 6.36 -12.87 -0.42
CA ALA A 236 7.02 -14.07 0.10
C ALA A 236 7.16 -15.16 -0.97
N SER A 237 6.17 -15.35 -1.84
CA SER A 237 6.24 -16.32 -2.94
C SER A 237 7.32 -15.96 -3.97
N LEU A 238 7.47 -14.66 -4.31
CA LEU A 238 8.56 -14.14 -5.14
C LEU A 238 9.92 -14.32 -4.44
N ARG A 239 10.01 -13.88 -3.18
CA ARG A 239 11.20 -13.99 -2.33
C ARG A 239 11.66 -15.44 -2.15
N ASN A 240 10.76 -16.41 -2.15
CA ASN A 240 11.09 -17.83 -1.99
C ASN A 240 11.31 -18.54 -3.34
N GLY A 241 11.23 -17.82 -4.47
CA GLY A 241 11.48 -18.37 -5.81
C GLY A 241 10.35 -19.27 -6.33
N LYS A 242 9.19 -19.29 -5.67
CA LYS A 242 8.02 -20.11 -6.01
C LYS A 242 6.78 -19.21 -6.16
N PRO A 243 6.79 -18.22 -7.07
CA PRO A 243 5.69 -17.27 -7.17
C PRO A 243 4.39 -17.96 -7.60
N THR A 244 3.29 -17.51 -7.01
CA THR A 244 1.94 -18.03 -7.28
C THR A 244 1.02 -16.92 -7.80
N GLY A 245 -0.11 -17.28 -8.39
CA GLY A 245 -1.11 -16.31 -8.87
C GLY A 245 -0.55 -15.21 -9.78
N ALA A 246 -1.00 -13.98 -9.55
CA ALA A 246 -0.69 -12.81 -10.38
C ALA A 246 0.81 -12.42 -10.37
N VAL A 247 1.57 -12.77 -9.33
CA VAL A 247 3.01 -12.42 -9.27
C VAL A 247 3.91 -13.35 -10.07
N LYS A 248 3.40 -14.46 -10.65
CA LYS A 248 4.18 -15.38 -11.49
C LYS A 248 4.91 -14.66 -12.63
N ALA A 249 4.23 -13.76 -13.32
CA ALA A 249 4.80 -12.99 -14.43
C ALA A 249 5.97 -12.08 -14.01
N ARG A 250 6.04 -11.70 -12.72
CA ARG A 250 7.06 -10.79 -12.18
C ARG A 250 8.34 -11.50 -11.74
N ARG A 251 8.39 -12.84 -11.82
CA ARG A 251 9.54 -13.65 -11.35
C ARG A 251 10.87 -13.13 -11.89
N ALA A 252 11.01 -13.00 -13.20
CA ALA A 252 12.27 -12.61 -13.83
C ALA A 252 12.75 -11.21 -13.40
N GLY A 253 11.82 -10.25 -13.27
CA GLY A 253 12.12 -8.91 -12.76
C GLY A 253 12.58 -8.94 -11.31
N TYR A 254 11.89 -9.70 -10.46
CA TYR A 254 12.25 -9.83 -9.05
C TYR A 254 13.59 -10.55 -8.83
N GLU A 255 13.95 -11.54 -9.65
CA GLU A 255 15.28 -12.15 -9.56
C GLU A 255 16.40 -11.13 -9.86
N LYS A 256 16.16 -10.16 -10.76
CA LYS A 256 17.09 -9.04 -10.97
C LYS A 256 17.17 -8.13 -9.74
N ILE A 257 16.03 -7.76 -9.16
CA ILE A 257 15.96 -6.96 -7.91
C ILE A 257 16.76 -7.65 -6.80
N PHE A 258 16.52 -8.94 -6.55
CA PHE A 258 17.23 -9.69 -5.50
C PHE A 258 18.72 -9.82 -5.77
N LYS A 259 19.14 -9.98 -7.03
CA LYS A 259 20.56 -9.97 -7.40
C LYS A 259 21.22 -8.63 -7.09
N THR A 260 20.56 -7.52 -7.41
CA THR A 260 21.07 -6.17 -7.09
C THR A 260 21.15 -5.95 -5.57
N LEU A 261 20.11 -6.34 -4.83
CA LEU A 261 20.10 -6.25 -3.36
C LEU A 261 21.20 -7.12 -2.72
N THR A 262 21.45 -8.31 -3.24
CA THR A 262 22.51 -9.20 -2.75
C THR A 262 23.90 -8.57 -2.94
N LYS A 263 24.15 -7.94 -4.10
CA LYS A 263 25.39 -7.18 -4.35
C LYS A 263 25.53 -6.01 -3.37
N ALA A 264 24.42 -5.37 -2.99
CA ALA A 264 24.37 -4.33 -1.98
C ALA A 264 24.39 -4.86 -0.52
N LYS A 265 24.72 -6.15 -0.32
CA LYS A 265 24.81 -6.81 0.99
C LYS A 265 23.47 -6.83 1.76
N ILE A 266 22.35 -6.85 1.04
CA ILE A 266 21.00 -6.99 1.60
C ILE A 266 20.51 -8.42 1.32
N ALA A 267 20.42 -9.23 2.37
CA ALA A 267 20.05 -10.65 2.24
C ALA A 267 18.58 -10.81 1.84
N ARG A 268 18.33 -11.56 0.75
CA ARG A 268 16.98 -11.89 0.24
C ARG A 268 16.05 -12.43 1.34
N ALA A 269 16.54 -13.31 2.22
CA ALA A 269 15.74 -13.91 3.28
C ALA A 269 15.26 -12.92 4.37
N SER A 270 15.94 -11.77 4.52
CA SER A 270 15.58 -10.75 5.52
C SER A 270 14.43 -9.83 5.08
N LEU A 271 14.08 -9.85 3.80
CA LEU A 271 13.15 -8.89 3.20
C LEU A 271 11.71 -9.14 3.66
N TYR A 272 11.08 -8.09 4.17
CA TYR A 272 9.64 -7.97 4.37
C TYR A 272 8.95 -7.63 3.05
N LEU A 273 9.47 -6.64 2.32
CA LEU A 273 8.97 -6.17 1.03
C LEU A 273 10.11 -5.50 0.26
N ALA A 274 10.12 -5.61 -1.06
CA ALA A 274 10.98 -4.85 -1.95
C ALA A 274 10.27 -4.58 -3.28
N TRP A 275 10.55 -3.45 -3.91
CA TRP A 275 10.03 -3.09 -5.23
C TRP A 275 10.95 -2.05 -5.88
N ASP A 276 10.83 -1.86 -7.19
CA ASP A 276 11.59 -0.90 -7.97
C ASP A 276 10.70 0.19 -8.59
N PHE A 277 11.30 1.35 -8.85
CA PHE A 277 10.67 2.49 -9.51
C PHE A 277 11.69 3.29 -10.31
N THR A 278 11.27 3.88 -11.43
CA THR A 278 12.15 4.64 -12.34
C THR A 278 11.79 6.12 -12.33
N ILE A 279 12.78 6.98 -12.11
CA ILE A 279 12.61 8.44 -12.13
C ILE A 279 12.49 8.92 -13.59
N ALA A 280 11.63 9.91 -13.82
CA ALA A 280 11.48 10.56 -15.11
C ALA A 280 12.82 11.12 -15.61
N SER A 281 12.98 11.19 -16.92
CA SER A 281 14.16 11.77 -17.55
C SER A 281 14.17 13.30 -17.46
N GLU A 282 15.36 13.90 -17.50
CA GLU A 282 15.55 15.35 -17.55
C GLU A 282 14.72 15.98 -18.69
N ARG A 283 14.77 15.36 -19.89
CA ARG A 283 14.01 15.84 -21.04
C ARG A 283 12.52 15.82 -20.75
N ASN A 284 11.97 14.71 -20.26
CA ASN A 284 10.53 14.60 -20.00
C ASN A 284 10.05 15.61 -18.93
N LEU A 285 10.86 15.89 -17.92
CA LEU A 285 10.55 16.85 -16.86
C LEU A 285 10.57 18.31 -17.37
N SER A 286 11.48 18.64 -18.28
CA SER A 286 11.75 20.03 -18.69
C SER A 286 11.14 20.43 -20.05
N GLU A 287 10.96 19.49 -20.98
CA GLU A 287 10.73 19.78 -22.40
C GLU A 287 9.50 20.65 -22.65
N ARG A 288 8.43 20.49 -21.86
CA ARG A 288 7.20 21.27 -22.03
C ARG A 288 7.40 22.73 -21.65
N ALA A 289 8.03 22.99 -20.49
CA ALA A 289 8.33 24.34 -20.03
C ALA A 289 9.34 25.02 -20.95
N LEU A 290 10.37 24.28 -21.39
CA LEU A 290 11.35 24.77 -22.36
C LEU A 290 10.71 25.06 -23.72
N SER A 291 9.77 24.22 -24.18
CA SER A 291 9.04 24.43 -25.41
C SER A 291 8.13 25.66 -25.34
N MET A 292 7.46 25.89 -24.21
CA MET A 292 6.68 27.11 -23.98
C MET A 292 7.58 28.35 -24.01
N ARG A 293 8.69 28.33 -23.26
CA ARG A 293 9.70 29.40 -23.25
C ARG A 293 10.18 29.71 -24.67
N ASN A 294 10.69 28.69 -25.37
CA ASN A 294 11.30 28.89 -26.68
C ASN A 294 10.29 29.42 -27.71
N ARG A 295 9.02 28.95 -27.67
CA ARG A 295 7.97 29.45 -28.57
C ARG A 295 7.57 30.89 -28.25
N SER A 296 7.46 31.25 -26.97
CA SER A 296 7.14 32.62 -26.57
C SER A 296 8.21 33.62 -27.01
N PHE A 297 9.51 33.30 -26.81
CA PHE A 297 10.60 34.17 -27.26
C PHE A 297 10.70 34.24 -28.78
N ALA A 298 10.50 33.12 -29.48
CA ALA A 298 10.48 33.12 -30.93
C ALA A 298 9.39 34.03 -31.50
N ALA A 299 8.21 34.08 -30.86
CA ALA A 299 7.13 35.00 -31.25
C ALA A 299 7.48 36.48 -31.05
N LEU A 300 8.42 36.80 -30.15
CA LEU A 300 8.95 38.14 -29.93
C LEU A 300 10.15 38.47 -30.83
N GLY A 301 10.61 37.52 -31.65
CA GLY A 301 11.75 37.69 -32.55
C GLY A 301 13.10 37.26 -31.95
N ASP A 302 13.10 36.56 -30.82
CA ASP A 302 14.30 35.94 -30.25
C ASP A 302 14.26 34.42 -30.44
N SER A 303 15.09 33.91 -31.34
CA SER A 303 15.18 32.48 -31.67
C SER A 303 16.42 31.79 -31.13
N ASN A 304 17.33 32.52 -30.45
CA ASN A 304 18.60 31.98 -29.98
C ASN A 304 18.85 32.29 -28.49
N LEU A 305 18.08 31.65 -27.62
CA LEU A 305 18.23 31.84 -26.17
C LEU A 305 19.56 31.32 -25.59
N ALA A 306 20.37 30.61 -26.39
CA ALA A 306 21.61 30.00 -25.92
C ALA A 306 22.79 31.00 -25.85
N ASP A 307 22.72 32.12 -26.58
CA ASP A 307 23.80 33.13 -26.57
C ASP A 307 23.68 34.14 -25.41
N GLY A 308 22.57 34.09 -24.66
CA GLY A 308 22.28 35.00 -23.55
C GLY A 308 22.04 36.44 -23.98
N LYS A 309 21.83 36.70 -25.28
CA LYS A 309 21.59 38.04 -25.83
C LYS A 309 20.11 38.17 -26.18
N VAL A 310 19.47 39.17 -25.61
CA VAL A 310 18.07 39.47 -25.95
C VAL A 310 17.99 39.96 -27.39
N ALA A 311 17.25 39.24 -28.22
CA ALA A 311 16.88 39.65 -29.57
C ALA A 311 15.37 39.96 -29.66
N GLY A 312 14.92 40.41 -30.83
CA GLY A 312 13.49 40.67 -31.06
C GLY A 312 13.01 42.04 -30.58
N LYS A 313 11.68 42.19 -30.47
CA LYS A 313 11.00 43.43 -30.08
C LYS A 313 9.85 43.12 -29.15
N ALA A 314 9.64 43.97 -28.14
CA ALA A 314 8.45 43.90 -27.30
C ALA A 314 7.18 44.11 -28.15
N PRO A 315 6.06 43.45 -27.81
CA PRO A 315 4.80 43.71 -28.47
C PRO A 315 4.41 45.18 -28.28
N VAL A 316 3.92 45.81 -29.35
CA VAL A 316 3.27 47.12 -29.23
C VAL A 316 1.87 46.89 -28.68
N TYR A 317 1.52 47.55 -27.59
CA TYR A 317 0.19 47.50 -26.99
C TYR A 317 -0.33 48.92 -26.73
N THR A 318 -1.65 49.06 -26.69
CA THR A 318 -2.35 50.29 -26.28
C THR A 318 -3.17 49.97 -25.04
N ILE A 319 -3.21 50.89 -24.07
CA ILE A 319 -4.06 50.74 -22.88
C ILE A 319 -5.42 51.35 -23.21
N ASP A 320 -6.46 50.51 -23.28
CA ASP A 320 -7.81 50.96 -23.62
C ASP A 320 -8.55 51.59 -22.43
N LYS A 321 -8.36 51.04 -21.22
CA LYS A 321 -8.96 51.53 -19.97
C LYS A 321 -8.04 51.22 -18.80
N THR A 322 -7.93 52.15 -17.86
CA THR A 322 -7.36 51.92 -16.52
C THR A 322 -8.48 52.05 -15.50
N GLU A 323 -8.62 51.08 -14.60
CA GLU A 323 -9.63 51.08 -13.54
C GLU A 323 -8.93 50.83 -12.20
N ASP A 324 -9.19 51.72 -11.23
CA ASP A 324 -8.60 51.66 -9.89
C ASP A 324 -9.60 50.97 -8.95
N TYR A 325 -9.16 49.90 -8.29
CA TYR A 325 -10.00 49.08 -7.40
C TYR A 325 -9.76 49.40 -5.91
N THR A 326 -9.08 50.49 -5.61
CA THR A 326 -8.85 50.92 -4.23
C THR A 326 -10.15 51.47 -3.63
N VAL A 327 -10.65 50.82 -2.57
CA VAL A 327 -11.80 51.26 -1.74
C VAL A 327 -11.29 51.76 -0.41
#